data_AF-A0A9X3JG76-F1
#
_entry.id   AF-A0A9X3JG76-F1
#
_cell.length_a   1.000
_cell.length_b   1.000
_cell.length_c   1.000
_cell.angle_alpha   90.00
_cell.angle_beta   90.00
_cell.angle_gamma   90.00
#
_symmetry.space_group_name_H-M   'P 1'
#
loop_
_entity.id
_entity.type
_entity.pdbx_description
1 polymer ?
#
loop_
_entity_poly.entity_id
_entity_poly.type
_entity_poly.pdbx_seq_one_letter_code
_entity_poly.pdbx_strand_id
1 'polypeptide(L)'
;MPLAKLYQKRRQERRNYFLKYAQYIFNDHLVLALFFLLGALAFQYRAWLKTVTEPSLWADGIFLLTGLVIILLGQAKTYIQAADTMFLLPMEASFTAWFKRSFFQSLLSPLLWLAAYLLVAYPYLWASRAWTWLELIPLAISLAIASFAIMVTNFEAYHFKVVKMAQWRWGLIIVSGLAIALALASWPWLGLLLMTVSCLTLFLSQRSPFAQEKSTWFWEKLVSDEEKRQQNNDKLMALFVDIKTVSQQIKRRSYLDRLLLSAKKAKTPFYYLYQRSFWRSPEFFPIWARLTILGLVFLVFLPDAWLSLGIILVVQYFSHFQIWPLFQHFDRHPMVLTAPVGGTDRGRGFLRFVAQPMLIQGMLFIIFAFIFQPWRFALMLVLGLVLIGGLILPLIFKKKIEKANSKRFF
;
A
#
# COMPACT_ATOMS: atom_id res chain seq x y z
N MET A 1 -32.10 -14.94 15.96
CA MET A 1 -31.69 -15.46 14.62
C MET A 1 -30.48 -16.37 14.82
N PRO A 2 -30.41 -17.58 14.23
CA PRO A 2 -29.25 -18.45 14.38
C PRO A 2 -27.98 -17.82 13.79
N LEU A 3 -26.83 -17.95 14.46
CA LEU A 3 -25.54 -17.41 14.01
C LEU A 3 -25.19 -17.80 12.57
N ALA A 4 -25.48 -19.05 12.19
CA ALA A 4 -25.30 -19.54 10.83
C ALA A 4 -26.06 -18.72 9.77
N LYS A 5 -27.32 -18.35 10.04
CA LYS A 5 -28.14 -17.53 9.14
C LYS A 5 -27.64 -16.09 9.13
N LEU A 6 -27.22 -15.55 10.27
CA LEU A 6 -26.68 -14.19 10.39
C LEU A 6 -25.38 -14.04 9.56
N TYR A 7 -24.47 -15.01 9.62
CA TYR A 7 -23.26 -15.03 8.79
C TYR A 7 -23.60 -14.98 7.29
N GLN A 8 -24.54 -15.83 6.86
CA GLN A 8 -24.97 -15.89 5.47
C GLN A 8 -25.58 -14.55 5.02
N LYS A 9 -26.45 -13.96 5.85
CA LYS A 9 -27.06 -12.66 5.58
C LYS A 9 -25.99 -11.56 5.38
N ARG A 10 -25.04 -11.43 6.31
CA ARG A 10 -23.96 -10.42 6.21
C ARG A 10 -23.06 -10.61 5.00
N ARG A 11 -22.71 -11.87 4.68
CA ARG A 11 -21.95 -12.20 3.48
C ARG A 11 -22.71 -11.80 2.21
N GLN A 12 -24.01 -12.09 2.15
CA GLN A 12 -24.86 -11.73 1.01
C GLN A 12 -24.99 -10.21 0.88
N GLU A 13 -25.24 -9.49 1.97
CA GLU A 13 -25.29 -8.02 1.98
C GLU A 13 -23.99 -7.42 1.45
N ARG A 14 -22.83 -7.91 1.93
CA ARG A 14 -21.53 -7.39 1.45
C ARG A 14 -21.27 -7.72 -0.01
N ARG A 15 -21.69 -8.90 -0.49
CA ARG A 15 -21.60 -9.27 -1.91
C ARG A 15 -22.50 -8.39 -2.77
N ASN A 16 -23.74 -8.17 -2.36
CA ASN A 16 -24.69 -7.34 -3.09
C ASN A 16 -24.23 -5.88 -3.13
N TYR A 17 -23.67 -5.38 -2.03
CA TYR A 17 -23.03 -4.06 -1.99
C TYR A 17 -21.91 -3.98 -3.03
N PHE A 18 -20.99 -4.95 -3.06
CA PHE A 18 -19.89 -4.96 -4.04
C PHE A 18 -20.41 -5.01 -5.48
N LEU A 19 -21.37 -5.91 -5.78
CA LEU A 19 -21.94 -6.06 -7.12
C LEU A 19 -22.67 -4.80 -7.60
N LYS A 20 -23.41 -4.13 -6.70
CA LYS A 20 -24.07 -2.86 -7.00
C LYS A 20 -23.07 -1.83 -7.53
N TYR A 21 -21.93 -1.66 -6.88
CA TYR A 21 -20.93 -0.69 -7.31
C TYR A 21 -20.06 -1.18 -8.47
N ALA A 22 -19.80 -2.49 -8.58
CA ALA A 22 -19.03 -3.05 -9.68
C ALA A 22 -19.64 -2.71 -11.05
N GLN A 23 -20.96 -2.61 -11.15
CA GLN A 23 -21.66 -2.19 -12.37
C GLN A 23 -21.30 -0.75 -12.81
N TYR A 24 -21.01 0.14 -11.87
CA TYR A 24 -20.58 1.51 -12.18
C TYR A 24 -19.08 1.58 -12.49
N ILE A 25 -18.27 0.70 -11.88
CA ILE A 25 -16.83 0.60 -12.15
C ILE A 25 -16.59 0.08 -13.57
N PHE A 26 -17.25 -1.03 -13.93
CA PHE A 26 -17.13 -1.65 -15.25
C PHE A 26 -18.13 -1.05 -16.24
N ASN A 27 -18.06 0.27 -16.44
CA ASN A 27 -18.79 0.94 -17.50
C ASN A 27 -18.19 0.63 -18.90
N ASP A 28 -18.93 0.93 -19.95
CA ASP A 28 -18.54 0.60 -21.33
C ASP A 28 -17.16 1.16 -21.73
N HIS A 29 -16.85 2.39 -21.29
CA HIS A 29 -15.56 3.03 -21.59
C HIS A 29 -14.38 2.34 -20.88
N LEU A 30 -14.52 1.98 -19.60
CA LEU A 30 -13.47 1.32 -18.84
C LEU A 30 -13.22 -0.09 -19.35
N VAL A 31 -14.27 -0.82 -19.71
CA VAL A 31 -14.15 -2.19 -20.27
C VAL A 31 -13.36 -2.15 -21.59
N LEU A 32 -13.68 -1.20 -22.47
CA LEU A 32 -12.92 -1.00 -23.71
C LEU A 32 -11.45 -0.64 -23.44
N ALA A 33 -11.19 0.29 -22.51
CA ALA A 33 -9.83 0.67 -22.14
C ALA A 33 -9.02 -0.51 -21.57
N LEU A 34 -9.65 -1.34 -20.72
CA LEU A 34 -9.04 -2.54 -20.14
C LEU A 34 -8.73 -3.59 -21.21
N PHE A 35 -9.61 -3.77 -22.21
CA PHE A 35 -9.38 -4.67 -23.34
C PHE A 35 -8.12 -4.27 -24.12
N PHE A 36 -7.98 -2.99 -24.49
CA PHE A 36 -6.80 -2.50 -25.19
C PHE A 36 -5.53 -2.61 -24.32
N LEU A 37 -5.62 -2.26 -23.04
CA LEU A 37 -4.48 -2.29 -22.13
C LEU A 37 -4.00 -3.72 -21.86
N LEU A 38 -4.90 -4.66 -21.58
CA LEU A 38 -4.56 -6.06 -21.40
C LEU A 38 -4.06 -6.69 -22.71
N GLY A 39 -4.63 -6.32 -23.85
CA GLY A 39 -4.15 -6.74 -25.16
C GLY A 39 -2.71 -6.29 -25.43
N ALA A 40 -2.41 -5.02 -25.16
CA ALA A 40 -1.06 -4.47 -25.30
C ALA A 40 -0.06 -5.13 -24.33
N LEU A 41 -0.45 -5.34 -23.06
CA LEU A 41 0.37 -6.05 -22.08
C LEU A 41 0.63 -7.50 -22.49
N ALA A 42 -0.39 -8.21 -22.98
CA ALA A 42 -0.25 -9.59 -23.45
C ALA A 42 0.65 -9.67 -24.70
N PHE A 43 0.53 -8.71 -25.63
CA PHE A 43 1.40 -8.61 -26.80
C PHE A 43 2.86 -8.38 -26.40
N GLN A 44 3.11 -7.42 -25.50
CA GLN A 44 4.46 -7.13 -25.00
C GLN A 44 5.04 -8.31 -24.21
N TYR A 45 4.21 -8.95 -23.36
CA TYR A 45 4.62 -10.14 -22.60
C TYR A 45 5.00 -11.29 -23.53
N ARG A 46 4.20 -11.56 -24.56
CA ARG A 46 4.54 -12.56 -25.58
C ARG A 46 5.83 -12.22 -26.32
N ALA A 47 6.05 -10.96 -26.68
CA ALA A 47 7.28 -10.53 -27.34
C ALA A 47 8.50 -10.76 -26.44
N TRP A 48 8.40 -10.44 -25.15
CA TRP A 48 9.44 -10.71 -24.17
C TRP A 48 9.69 -12.22 -23.99
N LEU A 49 8.65 -13.05 -23.89
CA LEU A 49 8.80 -14.50 -23.75
C LEU A 49 9.61 -15.14 -24.88
N LYS A 50 9.55 -14.61 -26.11
CA LYS A 50 10.37 -15.09 -27.23
C LYS A 50 11.86 -14.83 -27.06
N THR A 51 12.23 -13.86 -26.23
CA THR A 51 13.64 -13.54 -25.94
C THR A 51 14.21 -14.38 -24.80
N VAL A 52 13.36 -15.10 -24.06
CA VAL A 52 13.76 -15.93 -22.92
C VAL A 52 14.08 -17.33 -23.44
N THR A 53 15.36 -17.61 -23.66
CA THR A 53 15.86 -18.95 -24.04
C THR A 53 16.48 -19.71 -22.88
N GLU A 54 16.95 -19.00 -21.86
CA GLU A 54 17.58 -19.56 -20.66
C GLU A 54 17.04 -18.91 -19.37
N PRO A 55 17.15 -19.57 -18.21
CA PRO A 55 16.77 -18.99 -16.92
C PRO A 55 17.53 -17.68 -16.64
N SER A 56 16.80 -16.59 -16.44
CA SER A 56 17.37 -15.29 -16.09
C SER A 56 17.20 -15.01 -14.60
N LEU A 57 18.29 -14.67 -13.93
CA LEU A 57 18.29 -14.31 -12.49
C LEU A 57 17.29 -13.20 -12.16
N TRP A 58 17.14 -12.20 -13.05
CA TRP A 58 16.20 -11.10 -12.85
C TRP A 58 14.75 -11.55 -12.95
N ALA A 59 14.42 -12.37 -13.96
CA ALA A 59 13.07 -12.88 -14.16
C ALA A 59 12.66 -13.87 -13.08
N ASP A 60 13.59 -14.73 -12.65
CA ASP A 60 13.40 -15.66 -11.52
C ASP A 60 13.23 -14.92 -10.19
N GLY A 61 14.00 -13.85 -9.98
CA GLY A 61 13.85 -12.97 -8.83
C GLY A 61 12.47 -12.32 -8.77
N ILE A 62 11.97 -11.83 -9.92
CA ILE A 62 10.62 -11.28 -10.03
C ILE A 62 9.58 -12.37 -9.73
N PHE A 63 9.70 -13.55 -10.33
CA PHE A 63 8.80 -14.68 -10.08
C PHE A 63 8.73 -15.01 -8.57
N LEU A 64 9.89 -15.17 -7.93
CA LEU A 64 9.97 -15.45 -6.49
C LEU A 64 9.28 -14.37 -5.67
N LEU A 65 9.58 -13.09 -5.93
CA LEU A 65 8.97 -11.97 -5.21
C LEU A 65 7.46 -11.93 -5.42
N THR A 66 6.97 -12.10 -6.65
CA THR A 66 5.53 -12.12 -6.93
C THR A 66 4.84 -13.29 -6.25
N GLY A 67 5.43 -14.49 -6.29
CA GLY A 67 4.91 -15.67 -5.60
C GLY A 67 4.78 -15.44 -4.09
N LEU A 68 5.79 -14.83 -3.47
CA LEU A 68 5.76 -14.43 -2.05
C LEU A 68 4.69 -13.37 -1.74
N VAL A 69 4.46 -12.41 -2.64
CA VAL A 69 3.38 -11.43 -2.45
C VAL A 69 2.01 -12.10 -2.52
N ILE A 70 1.81 -13.03 -3.45
CA ILE A 70 0.51 -13.67 -3.70
C ILE A 70 0.05 -14.51 -2.52
N ILE A 71 0.94 -15.28 -1.89
CA ILE A 71 0.60 -16.04 -0.67
C ILE A 71 0.18 -15.11 0.50
N LEU A 72 0.59 -13.84 0.48
CA LEU A 72 0.28 -12.85 1.52
C LEU A 72 -1.01 -12.06 1.25
N LEU A 73 -1.61 -12.17 0.06
CA LEU A 73 -2.87 -11.47 -0.27
C LEU A 73 -4.10 -12.07 0.45
N GLY A 74 -3.95 -13.24 1.09
CA GLY A 74 -5.00 -13.88 1.87
C GLY A 74 -5.35 -13.11 3.14
N GLN A 75 -6.54 -12.51 3.17
CA GLN A 75 -7.10 -11.81 4.34
C GLN A 75 -8.25 -12.61 4.95
N ALA A 76 -8.32 -12.67 6.29
CA ALA A 76 -9.43 -13.29 7.01
C ALA A 76 -10.71 -12.45 6.85
N LYS A 77 -11.84 -13.08 6.54
CA LYS A 77 -13.14 -12.45 6.27
C LYS A 77 -14.16 -12.86 7.34
N THR A 78 -14.10 -12.23 8.51
CA THR A 78 -14.88 -12.65 9.69
C THR A 78 -16.30 -12.12 9.68
N TYR A 79 -16.57 -11.02 8.95
CA TYR A 79 -17.88 -10.32 8.90
C TYR A 79 -18.44 -9.96 10.29
N ILE A 80 -17.55 -9.73 11.25
CA ILE A 80 -17.88 -9.22 12.59
C ILE A 80 -17.99 -7.70 12.50
N GLN A 81 -18.93 -7.15 13.25
CA GLN A 81 -19.18 -5.71 13.36
C GLN A 81 -18.86 -5.22 14.77
N ALA A 82 -18.57 -3.94 14.93
CA ALA A 82 -18.29 -3.35 16.25
C ALA A 82 -19.43 -3.58 17.27
N ALA A 83 -20.69 -3.62 16.83
CA ALA A 83 -21.82 -3.91 17.71
C ALA A 83 -21.76 -5.35 18.31
N ASP A 84 -21.14 -6.30 17.62
CA ASP A 84 -21.12 -7.69 18.05
C ASP A 84 -20.32 -7.91 19.34
N THR A 85 -19.35 -7.03 19.63
CA THR A 85 -18.54 -7.13 20.85
C THR A 85 -19.37 -6.92 22.10
N MET A 86 -20.51 -6.24 22.00
CA MET A 86 -21.42 -5.99 23.12
C MET A 86 -22.60 -6.97 23.12
N PHE A 87 -23.18 -7.27 21.95
CA PHE A 87 -24.40 -8.08 21.86
C PHE A 87 -24.16 -9.59 21.75
N LEU A 88 -23.05 -10.02 21.16
CA LEU A 88 -22.81 -11.43 20.83
C LEU A 88 -21.68 -12.08 21.65
N LEU A 89 -21.02 -11.30 22.52
CA LEU A 89 -20.03 -11.80 23.47
C LEU A 89 -20.55 -12.96 24.35
N PRO A 90 -21.80 -12.97 24.85
CA PRO A 90 -22.30 -14.10 25.65
C PRO A 90 -22.35 -15.43 24.88
N MET A 91 -22.36 -15.39 23.55
CA MET A 91 -22.46 -16.57 22.68
C MET A 91 -21.10 -17.05 22.15
N GLU A 92 -19.99 -16.53 22.68
CA GLU A 92 -18.62 -16.74 22.18
C GLU A 92 -18.27 -18.22 21.90
N ALA A 93 -18.64 -19.14 22.80
CA ALA A 93 -18.37 -20.57 22.62
C ALA A 93 -18.97 -21.16 21.33
N SER A 94 -20.10 -20.61 20.87
CA SER A 94 -20.79 -21.05 19.65
C SER A 94 -20.24 -20.43 18.35
N PHE A 95 -19.34 -19.44 18.44
CA PHE A 95 -18.71 -18.81 17.28
C PHE A 95 -17.65 -19.66 16.58
N THR A 96 -17.21 -20.78 17.18
CA THR A 96 -16.27 -21.72 16.53
C THR A 96 -16.78 -22.18 15.16
N ALA A 97 -18.08 -22.48 15.05
CA ALA A 97 -18.71 -22.85 13.77
C ALA A 97 -18.75 -21.67 12.77
N TRP A 98 -18.95 -20.44 13.25
CA TRP A 98 -18.90 -19.23 12.43
C TRP A 98 -17.49 -19.04 11.85
N PHE A 99 -16.46 -19.12 12.69
CA PHE A 99 -15.08 -18.90 12.26
C PHE A 99 -14.55 -20.02 11.37
N LYS A 100 -14.93 -21.28 11.58
CA LYS A 100 -14.64 -22.37 10.63
C LYS A 100 -15.18 -22.06 9.24
N ARG A 101 -16.43 -21.60 9.14
CA ARG A 101 -17.02 -21.20 7.84
C ARG A 101 -16.33 -19.98 7.24
N SER A 102 -16.00 -18.98 8.07
CA SER A 102 -15.22 -17.81 7.67
C SER A 102 -13.85 -18.20 7.11
N PHE A 103 -13.15 -19.13 7.76
CA PHE A 103 -11.82 -19.61 7.36
C PHE A 103 -11.83 -20.21 5.96
N PHE A 104 -12.71 -21.19 5.69
CA PHE A 104 -12.80 -21.81 4.36
C PHE A 104 -13.21 -20.81 3.27
N GLN A 105 -14.11 -19.87 3.60
CA GLN A 105 -14.48 -18.80 2.66
C GLN A 105 -13.36 -17.78 2.44
N SER A 106 -12.49 -17.58 3.43
CA SER A 106 -11.33 -16.68 3.35
C SER A 106 -10.22 -17.29 2.50
N LEU A 107 -10.06 -18.62 2.53
CA LEU A 107 -9.11 -19.37 1.70
C LEU A 107 -9.39 -19.25 0.19
N LEU A 108 -10.64 -19.01 -0.19
CA LEU A 108 -10.98 -18.87 -1.62
C LEU A 108 -10.24 -17.70 -2.28
N SER A 109 -10.05 -16.57 -1.59
CA SER A 109 -9.34 -15.41 -2.16
C SER A 109 -7.86 -15.68 -2.52
N PRO A 110 -6.99 -16.13 -1.60
CA PRO A 110 -5.59 -16.41 -1.94
C PRO A 110 -5.47 -17.52 -2.99
N LEU A 111 -6.35 -18.53 -2.98
CA LEU A 111 -6.34 -19.58 -3.99
C LEU A 111 -6.70 -19.05 -5.39
N LEU A 112 -7.65 -18.12 -5.50
CA LEU A 112 -7.97 -17.47 -6.77
C LEU A 112 -6.80 -16.62 -7.29
N TRP A 113 -6.14 -15.86 -6.41
CA TRP A 113 -4.94 -15.10 -6.78
C TRP A 113 -3.77 -16.01 -7.20
N LEU A 114 -3.59 -17.13 -6.50
CA LEU A 114 -2.60 -18.15 -6.84
C LEU A 114 -2.89 -18.81 -8.19
N ALA A 115 -4.15 -19.15 -8.47
CA ALA A 115 -4.54 -19.70 -9.76
C ALA A 115 -4.28 -18.71 -10.92
N ALA A 116 -4.68 -17.45 -10.74
CA ALA A 116 -4.42 -16.39 -11.72
C ALA A 116 -2.92 -16.16 -11.94
N TYR A 117 -2.12 -16.21 -10.86
CA TYR A 117 -0.68 -16.11 -10.94
C TYR A 117 -0.04 -17.25 -11.74
N LEU A 118 -0.38 -18.49 -11.40
CA LEU A 118 0.18 -19.66 -12.09
C LEU A 118 -0.22 -19.66 -13.57
N LEU A 119 -1.42 -19.19 -13.90
CA LEU A 119 -1.85 -19.03 -15.30
C LEU A 119 -0.95 -18.05 -16.06
N VAL A 120 -0.67 -16.89 -15.48
CA VAL A 120 0.18 -15.86 -16.10
C VAL A 120 1.65 -16.29 -16.14
N ALA A 121 2.12 -16.98 -15.09
CA ALA A 121 3.52 -17.33 -14.92
C ALA A 121 3.92 -18.64 -15.61
N TYR A 122 2.97 -19.52 -15.94
CA TYR A 122 3.26 -20.79 -16.61
C TYR A 122 3.99 -20.64 -17.96
N PRO A 123 3.58 -19.75 -18.89
CA PRO A 123 4.31 -19.54 -20.15
C PRO A 123 5.79 -19.18 -19.95
N TYR A 124 6.13 -18.47 -18.88
CA TYR A 124 7.52 -18.15 -18.52
C TYR A 124 8.29 -19.40 -18.05
N LEU A 125 7.69 -20.22 -17.20
CA LEU A 125 8.30 -21.46 -16.72
C LEU A 125 8.49 -22.47 -17.86
N TRP A 126 7.55 -22.51 -18.80
CA TRP A 126 7.67 -23.31 -20.01
C TRP A 126 8.78 -22.79 -20.94
N ALA A 127 8.85 -21.47 -21.21
CA ALA A 127 9.87 -20.91 -22.09
C ALA A 127 11.30 -21.03 -21.51
N SER A 128 11.48 -20.83 -20.20
CA SER A 128 12.81 -20.82 -19.56
C SER A 128 13.37 -22.22 -19.25
N ARG A 129 12.51 -23.19 -18.94
CA ARG A 129 12.92 -24.49 -18.36
C ARG A 129 12.15 -25.68 -18.93
N ALA A 130 11.29 -25.47 -19.93
CA ALA A 130 10.42 -26.50 -20.50
C ALA A 130 9.57 -27.25 -19.46
N TRP A 131 9.13 -26.56 -18.39
CA TRP A 131 8.30 -27.20 -17.35
C TRP A 131 7.02 -27.79 -17.91
N THR A 132 6.75 -29.02 -17.50
CA THR A 132 5.51 -29.73 -17.73
C THR A 132 4.56 -29.55 -16.54
N TRP A 133 3.39 -30.16 -16.63
CA TRP A 133 2.44 -30.19 -15.53
C TRP A 133 2.99 -30.90 -14.28
N LEU A 134 3.94 -31.83 -14.45
CA LEU A 134 4.54 -32.59 -13.35
C LEU A 134 5.40 -31.73 -12.42
N GLU A 135 6.02 -30.67 -12.93
CA GLU A 135 6.75 -29.69 -12.10
C GLU A 135 5.83 -28.60 -11.56
N LEU A 136 4.77 -28.25 -12.31
CA LEU A 136 3.85 -27.19 -11.93
C LEU A 136 2.94 -27.59 -10.76
N ILE A 137 2.41 -28.83 -10.76
CA ILE A 137 1.51 -29.34 -9.72
C ILE A 137 2.14 -29.28 -8.31
N PRO A 138 3.35 -29.82 -8.06
CA PRO A 138 3.97 -29.76 -6.74
C PRO A 138 4.24 -28.31 -6.29
N LEU A 139 4.63 -27.42 -7.20
CA LEU A 139 4.75 -26.00 -6.89
C LEU A 139 3.39 -25.41 -6.48
N ALA A 140 2.34 -25.65 -7.27
CA ALA A 140 0.99 -25.16 -6.99
C ALA A 140 0.47 -25.64 -5.62
N ILE A 141 0.66 -26.92 -5.31
CA ILE A 141 0.29 -27.52 -4.03
C ILE A 141 1.11 -26.89 -2.89
N SER A 142 2.42 -26.72 -3.06
CA SER A 142 3.26 -26.08 -2.04
C SER A 142 2.80 -24.66 -1.71
N LEU A 143 2.46 -23.85 -2.72
CA LEU A 143 1.97 -22.48 -2.52
C LEU A 143 0.55 -22.45 -1.94
N ALA A 144 -0.29 -23.43 -2.27
CA ALA A 144 -1.61 -23.58 -1.67
C ALA A 144 -1.51 -23.94 -0.17
N ILE A 145 -0.59 -24.85 0.19
CA ILE A 145 -0.30 -25.20 1.59
C ILE A 145 0.27 -23.98 2.33
N ALA A 146 1.18 -23.22 1.73
CA ALA A 146 1.69 -21.97 2.30
C ALA A 146 0.56 -20.99 2.61
N SER A 147 -0.33 -20.77 1.64
CA SER A 147 -1.50 -19.88 1.79
C SER A 147 -2.44 -20.37 2.91
N PHE A 148 -2.63 -21.69 3.01
CA PHE A 148 -3.40 -22.31 4.09
C PHE A 148 -2.74 -22.08 5.45
N ALA A 149 -1.45 -22.35 5.59
CA ALA A 149 -0.70 -22.20 6.84
C ALA A 149 -0.65 -20.73 7.32
N ILE A 150 -0.51 -19.78 6.38
CA ILE A 150 -0.60 -18.34 6.67
C ILE A 150 -2.02 -17.99 7.18
N MET A 151 -3.07 -18.52 6.55
CA MET A 151 -4.44 -18.29 7.01
C MET A 151 -4.68 -18.88 8.41
N VAL A 152 -4.14 -20.07 8.70
CA VAL A 152 -4.19 -20.66 10.05
C VAL A 152 -3.54 -19.73 11.06
N THR A 153 -2.36 -19.19 10.74
CA THR A 153 -1.63 -18.26 11.62
C THR A 153 -2.42 -16.95 11.81
N ASN A 154 -3.11 -16.45 10.78
CA ASN A 154 -3.98 -15.28 10.89
C ASN A 154 -5.15 -15.50 11.85
N PHE A 155 -5.80 -16.67 11.79
CA PHE A 155 -6.90 -17.00 12.70
C PHE A 155 -6.42 -17.28 14.12
N GLU A 156 -5.27 -17.94 14.26
CA GLU A 156 -4.61 -18.14 15.55
C GLU A 156 -4.27 -16.82 16.25
N ALA A 157 -3.89 -15.80 15.46
CA ALA A 157 -3.60 -14.47 15.98
C ALA A 157 -4.82 -13.75 16.58
N TYR A 158 -6.03 -14.29 16.41
CA TYR A 158 -7.24 -13.80 17.08
C TYR A 158 -7.45 -14.39 18.48
N HIS A 159 -6.57 -15.27 18.96
CA HIS A 159 -6.59 -15.73 20.34
C HIS A 159 -5.61 -14.95 21.22
N PHE A 160 -6.00 -14.67 22.47
CA PHE A 160 -5.23 -13.88 23.43
C PHE A 160 -3.85 -14.46 23.79
N LYS A 161 -3.63 -15.77 23.58
CA LYS A 161 -2.50 -16.49 24.19
C LYS A 161 -1.21 -16.56 23.37
N VAL A 162 -1.05 -15.90 22.21
CA VAL A 162 0.09 -16.23 21.33
C VAL A 162 0.94 -15.07 20.81
N VAL A 163 1.91 -14.68 21.64
CA VAL A 163 2.95 -13.67 21.35
C VAL A 163 3.97 -14.14 20.29
N LYS A 164 4.19 -15.45 20.12
CA LYS A 164 5.17 -16.01 19.16
C LYS A 164 4.70 -16.06 17.69
N MET A 165 3.51 -15.56 17.36
CA MET A 165 2.90 -15.71 16.03
C MET A 165 3.63 -14.95 14.92
N ALA A 166 4.28 -13.83 15.24
CA ALA A 166 5.05 -13.09 14.25
C ALA A 166 6.24 -13.92 13.74
N GLN A 167 6.94 -14.63 14.63
CA GLN A 167 8.10 -15.46 14.28
C GLN A 167 7.71 -16.62 13.36
N TRP A 168 6.61 -17.31 13.68
CA TRP A 168 6.07 -18.39 12.83
C TRP A 168 5.65 -17.90 11.46
N ARG A 169 5.01 -16.73 11.37
CA ARG A 169 4.64 -16.13 10.09
C ARG A 169 5.85 -15.80 9.23
N TRP A 170 6.90 -15.22 9.82
CA TRP A 170 8.15 -14.97 9.08
C TRP A 170 8.84 -16.26 8.66
N GLY A 171 8.87 -17.27 9.53
CA GLY A 171 9.38 -18.61 9.19
C GLY A 171 8.66 -19.21 7.98
N LEU A 172 7.33 -19.14 7.95
CA LEU A 172 6.54 -19.59 6.81
C LEU A 172 6.85 -18.85 5.51
N ILE A 173 7.05 -17.53 5.57
CA ILE A 173 7.40 -16.73 4.39
C ILE A 173 8.78 -17.15 3.86
N ILE A 174 9.75 -17.34 4.76
CA ILE A 174 11.11 -17.79 4.39
C ILE A 174 11.06 -19.18 3.77
N VAL A 175 10.35 -20.14 4.40
CA VAL A 175 10.18 -21.49 3.84
C VAL A 175 9.46 -21.45 2.50
N SER A 176 8.45 -20.60 2.32
CA SER A 176 7.77 -20.42 1.03
C SER A 176 8.72 -19.90 -0.05
N GLY A 177 9.60 -18.95 0.31
CA GLY A 177 10.62 -18.43 -0.60
C GLY A 177 11.64 -19.51 -0.99
N LEU A 178 12.06 -20.32 -0.02
CA LEU A 178 12.94 -21.47 -0.26
C LEU A 178 12.26 -22.53 -1.14
N ALA A 179 10.98 -22.83 -0.92
CA ALA A 179 10.22 -23.77 -1.73
C ALA A 179 10.11 -23.30 -3.21
N ILE A 180 9.89 -22.00 -3.42
CA ILE A 180 9.91 -21.41 -4.77
C ILE A 180 11.31 -21.50 -5.38
N ALA A 181 12.35 -21.16 -4.64
CA ALA A 181 13.74 -21.21 -5.12
C ALA A 181 14.16 -22.65 -5.51
N LEU A 182 13.77 -23.65 -4.71
CA LEU A 182 14.03 -25.06 -5.01
C LEU A 182 13.23 -25.54 -6.22
N ALA A 183 11.99 -25.09 -6.38
CA ALA A 183 11.22 -25.38 -7.59
C ALA A 183 11.95 -24.82 -8.82
N LEU A 184 12.40 -23.56 -8.77
CA LEU A 184 13.19 -22.92 -9.85
C LEU A 184 14.54 -23.61 -10.13
N ALA A 185 15.11 -24.30 -9.14
CA ALA A 185 16.30 -25.14 -9.26
C ALA A 185 15.98 -26.59 -9.74
N SER A 186 14.80 -26.80 -10.32
CA SER A 186 14.31 -28.08 -10.87
C SER A 186 13.95 -29.15 -9.84
N TRP A 187 13.85 -28.81 -8.54
CA TRP A 187 13.48 -29.74 -7.47
C TRP A 187 12.15 -29.36 -6.77
N PRO A 188 11.02 -29.31 -7.49
CA PRO A 188 9.74 -28.84 -6.94
C PRO A 188 9.15 -29.81 -5.90
N TRP A 189 9.46 -31.10 -5.98
CA TRP A 189 9.03 -32.11 -5.00
C TRP A 189 9.67 -31.90 -3.62
N LEU A 190 10.94 -31.49 -3.57
CA LEU A 190 11.61 -31.12 -2.32
C LEU A 190 11.01 -29.85 -1.73
N GLY A 191 10.65 -28.88 -2.56
CA GLY A 191 9.90 -27.69 -2.13
C GLY A 191 8.56 -28.05 -1.49
N LEU A 192 7.81 -28.99 -2.08
CA LEU A 192 6.57 -29.51 -1.50
C LEU A 192 6.82 -30.19 -0.16
N LEU A 193 7.81 -31.07 -0.06
CA LEU A 193 8.16 -31.76 1.18
C LEU A 193 8.49 -30.76 2.30
N LEU A 194 9.33 -29.76 2.03
CA LEU A 194 9.68 -28.74 3.02
C LEU A 194 8.45 -27.98 3.51
N MET A 195 7.52 -27.67 2.61
CA MET A 195 6.29 -26.97 2.96
C MET A 195 5.33 -27.86 3.77
N THR A 196 5.17 -29.14 3.43
CA THR A 196 4.32 -30.06 4.18
C THR A 196 4.85 -30.28 5.59
N VAL A 197 6.17 -30.47 5.75
CA VAL A 197 6.82 -30.58 7.07
C VAL A 197 6.63 -29.31 7.89
N SER A 198 6.80 -28.14 7.28
CA SER A 198 6.61 -26.86 7.97
C SER A 198 5.15 -26.64 8.38
N CYS A 199 4.19 -27.05 7.55
CA CYS A 199 2.77 -27.02 7.91
C CYS A 199 2.45 -28.00 9.04
N LEU A 200 3.06 -29.19 9.04
CA LEU A 200 2.86 -30.20 10.08
C LEU A 200 3.42 -29.75 11.43
N THR A 201 4.62 -29.16 11.46
CA THR A 201 5.22 -28.63 12.69
C THR A 201 4.36 -27.52 13.31
N LEU A 202 3.77 -26.65 12.49
CA LEU A 202 2.79 -25.67 12.95
C LEU A 202 1.55 -26.32 13.55
N PHE A 203 0.99 -27.31 12.86
CA PHE A 203 -0.20 -28.01 13.33
C PHE A 203 0.03 -28.71 14.68
N LEU A 204 1.20 -29.35 14.85
CA LEU A 204 1.59 -29.99 16.10
C LEU A 204 1.88 -28.98 17.22
N SER A 205 2.56 -27.87 16.92
CA SER A 205 2.95 -26.87 17.92
C SER A 205 1.77 -26.05 18.44
N GLN A 206 0.85 -25.66 17.55
CA GLN A 206 -0.21 -24.71 17.90
C GLN A 206 -1.55 -25.38 18.14
N ARG A 207 -1.76 -26.64 17.68
CA ARG A 207 -3.10 -27.25 17.52
C ARG A 207 -4.01 -26.39 16.65
N SER A 208 -5.18 -26.90 16.26
CA SER A 208 -6.08 -26.13 15.37
C SER A 208 -6.61 -24.86 16.05
N PRO A 209 -6.78 -23.73 15.34
CA PRO A 209 -7.38 -22.50 15.88
C PRO A 209 -8.83 -22.67 16.34
N PHE A 210 -9.48 -23.78 15.95
CA PHE A 210 -10.86 -24.07 16.33
C PHE A 210 -10.98 -25.18 17.38
N ALA A 211 -9.90 -25.46 18.12
CA ALA A 211 -9.91 -26.41 19.22
C ALA A 211 -10.78 -25.89 20.38
N GLN A 212 -11.45 -26.80 21.10
CA GLN A 212 -12.34 -26.42 22.21
C GLN A 212 -11.60 -25.68 23.34
N GLU A 213 -10.30 -25.95 23.52
CA GLU A 213 -9.41 -25.26 24.47
C GLU A 213 -9.20 -23.75 24.13
N LYS A 214 -9.51 -23.33 22.90
CA LYS A 214 -9.33 -21.97 22.37
C LYS A 214 -10.67 -21.27 22.10
N SER A 215 -11.60 -21.35 23.04
CA SER A 215 -12.92 -20.73 22.87
C SER A 215 -12.92 -19.20 23.00
N THR A 216 -11.89 -18.59 23.58
CA THR A 216 -11.80 -17.14 23.78
C THR A 216 -11.14 -16.42 22.61
N TRP A 217 -11.86 -15.45 22.04
CA TRP A 217 -11.47 -14.67 20.88
C TRP A 217 -11.21 -13.22 21.28
N PHE A 218 -10.23 -12.61 20.64
CA PHE A 218 -9.92 -11.20 20.82
C PHE A 218 -10.79 -10.35 19.88
N TRP A 219 -12.00 -10.05 20.34
CA TRP A 219 -13.05 -9.35 19.59
C TRP A 219 -12.61 -7.99 19.02
N GLU A 220 -11.87 -7.20 19.79
CA GLU A 220 -11.40 -5.88 19.34
C GLU A 220 -10.49 -5.98 18.10
N LYS A 221 -9.60 -6.99 18.08
CA LYS A 221 -8.74 -7.25 16.91
C LYS A 221 -9.52 -7.80 15.74
N LEU A 222 -10.49 -8.69 15.98
CA LEU A 222 -11.37 -9.21 14.94
C LEU A 222 -12.17 -8.09 14.24
N VAL A 223 -12.73 -7.17 15.02
CA VAL A 223 -13.48 -6.01 14.52
C VAL A 223 -12.55 -5.07 13.75
N SER A 224 -11.43 -4.66 14.34
CA SER A 224 -10.52 -3.71 13.70
C SER A 224 -9.90 -4.25 12.40
N ASP A 225 -9.53 -5.53 12.34
CA ASP A 225 -9.04 -6.15 11.11
C ASP A 225 -10.13 -6.23 10.03
N GLU A 226 -11.37 -6.56 10.40
CA GLU A 226 -12.51 -6.64 9.48
C GLU A 226 -12.94 -5.26 8.97
N GLU A 227 -12.98 -4.25 9.83
CA GLU A 227 -13.23 -2.85 9.43
C GLU A 227 -12.15 -2.33 8.49
N LYS A 228 -10.88 -2.58 8.80
CA LYS A 228 -9.75 -2.21 7.93
C LYS A 228 -9.85 -2.89 6.57
N ARG A 229 -10.22 -4.18 6.55
CA ARG A 229 -10.45 -4.93 5.31
C ARG A 229 -11.59 -4.31 4.48
N GLN A 230 -12.73 -4.02 5.10
CA GLN A 230 -13.87 -3.40 4.42
C GLN A 230 -13.53 -2.00 3.91
N GLN A 231 -12.84 -1.18 4.71
CA GLN A 231 -12.39 0.15 4.31
C GLN A 231 -11.41 0.10 3.14
N ASN A 232 -10.49 -0.87 3.10
CA ASN A 232 -9.57 -1.04 1.97
C ASN A 232 -10.34 -1.38 0.68
N ASN A 233 -11.35 -2.24 0.76
CA ASN A 233 -12.20 -2.54 -0.38
C ASN A 233 -13.00 -1.31 -0.83
N ASP A 234 -13.57 -0.54 0.12
CA ASP A 234 -14.34 0.66 -0.19
C ASP A 234 -13.45 1.74 -0.82
N LYS A 235 -12.20 1.89 -0.37
CA LYS A 235 -11.20 2.79 -0.98
C LYS A 235 -10.90 2.42 -2.42
N LEU A 236 -10.76 1.13 -2.74
CA LEU A 236 -10.55 0.68 -4.12
C LEU A 236 -11.74 1.04 -5.01
N MET A 237 -12.97 0.87 -4.49
CA MET A 237 -14.18 1.21 -5.22
C MET A 237 -14.32 2.73 -5.38
N ALA A 238 -13.90 3.51 -4.38
CA ALA A 238 -13.89 4.96 -4.38
C ALA A 238 -12.94 5.59 -5.43
N LEU A 239 -12.01 4.82 -6.00
CA LEU A 239 -11.18 5.27 -7.12
C LEU A 239 -11.97 5.44 -8.42
N PHE A 240 -13.15 4.82 -8.49
CA PHE A 240 -13.96 4.74 -9.71
C PHE A 240 -15.37 5.30 -9.52
N VAL A 241 -15.91 5.23 -8.30
CA VAL A 241 -17.30 5.64 -8.00
C VAL A 241 -17.33 6.45 -6.71
N ASP A 242 -18.14 7.50 -6.68
CA ASP A 242 -18.35 8.29 -5.47
C ASP A 242 -19.12 7.49 -4.42
N ILE A 243 -18.39 6.93 -3.46
CA ILE A 243 -18.93 6.22 -2.31
C ILE A 243 -18.63 7.04 -1.06
N LYS A 244 -19.60 7.12 -0.14
CA LYS A 244 -19.39 7.68 1.20
C LYS A 244 -18.30 6.87 1.93
N THR A 245 -17.05 7.26 1.74
CA THR A 245 -15.90 6.60 2.33
C THR A 245 -15.62 7.24 3.69
N VAL A 246 -15.50 6.42 4.73
CA VAL A 246 -15.07 6.89 6.06
C VAL A 246 -13.69 7.54 5.91
N SER A 247 -13.60 8.81 6.34
CA SER A 247 -12.42 9.68 6.21
C SER A 247 -11.10 8.97 6.49
N GLN A 248 -10.06 9.29 5.72
CA GLN A 248 -8.73 8.70 5.92
C GLN A 248 -8.24 8.93 7.36
N GLN A 249 -7.98 7.86 8.09
CA GLN A 249 -7.44 7.95 9.45
C GLN A 249 -6.03 8.55 9.42
N ILE A 250 -5.82 9.65 10.16
CA ILE A 250 -4.51 10.30 10.30
C ILE A 250 -3.65 9.45 11.24
N LYS A 251 -2.72 8.65 10.69
CA LYS A 251 -1.80 7.82 11.48
C LYS A 251 -0.46 8.55 11.72
N ARG A 252 0.05 8.50 12.96
CA ARG A 252 1.39 9.01 13.30
C ARG A 252 2.48 8.25 12.53
N ARG A 253 3.42 8.98 11.95
CA ARG A 253 4.59 8.46 11.24
C ARG A 253 5.85 8.71 12.07
N SER A 254 6.21 7.76 12.94
CA SER A 254 7.32 7.91 13.90
C SER A 254 8.68 8.16 13.24
N TYR A 255 8.92 7.66 12.02
CA TYR A 255 10.17 7.87 11.28
C TYR A 255 10.36 9.34 10.83
N LEU A 256 9.29 10.11 10.67
CA LEU A 256 9.35 11.52 10.28
C LEU A 256 9.47 12.47 11.47
N ASP A 257 9.36 11.95 12.70
CA ASP A 257 9.41 12.79 13.90
C ASP A 257 10.78 13.50 14.04
N ARG A 258 11.86 12.97 13.45
CA ARG A 258 13.18 13.64 13.42
C ARG A 258 13.20 14.92 12.58
N LEU A 259 12.35 15.03 11.56
CA LEU A 259 12.27 16.19 10.67
C LEU A 259 11.34 17.29 11.22
N LEU A 260 10.59 16.98 12.29
CA LEU A 260 9.69 17.92 12.95
C LEU A 260 10.46 18.75 13.97
N LEU A 261 10.33 20.07 13.87
CA LEU A 261 10.83 20.97 14.91
C LEU A 261 9.89 20.94 16.12
N SER A 262 10.49 20.96 17.31
CA SER A 262 9.75 21.09 18.56
C SER A 262 9.04 22.45 18.61
N ALA A 263 7.87 22.51 19.24
CA ALA A 263 7.05 23.72 19.37
C ALA A 263 7.86 24.90 19.95
N LYS A 264 8.80 24.62 20.86
CA LYS A 264 9.69 25.61 21.48
C LYS A 264 10.73 26.22 20.53
N LYS A 265 11.10 25.52 19.45
CA LYS A 265 12.09 25.97 18.45
C LYS A 265 11.45 26.68 17.26
N ALA A 266 10.14 26.55 17.08
CA ALA A 266 9.42 27.20 16.01
C ALA A 266 9.19 28.68 16.36
N LYS A 267 9.95 29.58 15.72
CA LYS A 267 9.82 31.05 15.91
C LYS A 267 8.41 31.60 15.60
N THR A 268 7.56 30.84 14.91
CA THR A 268 6.18 31.20 14.57
C THR A 268 5.24 30.00 14.79
N PRO A 269 4.12 30.13 15.51
CA PRO A 269 3.17 29.03 15.74
C PRO A 269 2.63 28.39 14.45
N PHE A 270 2.40 29.21 13.42
CA PHE A 270 1.92 28.73 12.11
C PHE A 270 2.93 27.84 11.40
N TYR A 271 4.22 28.13 11.48
CA TYR A 271 5.26 27.26 10.91
C TYR A 271 5.20 25.85 11.53
N TYR A 272 5.06 25.77 12.85
CA TYR A 272 4.91 24.49 13.56
C TYR A 272 3.65 23.73 13.14
N LEU A 273 2.53 24.44 13.02
CA LEU A 273 1.26 23.87 12.59
C LEU A 273 1.35 23.33 11.15
N TYR A 274 1.86 24.12 10.19
CA TYR A 274 2.00 23.70 8.80
C TYR A 274 2.97 22.53 8.64
N GLN A 275 4.10 22.56 9.35
CA GLN A 275 5.08 21.48 9.34
C GLN A 275 4.44 20.16 9.78
N ARG A 276 3.76 20.13 10.94
CA ARG A 276 3.14 18.90 11.43
C ARG A 276 2.02 18.40 10.54
N SER A 277 1.20 19.32 10.03
CA SER A 277 0.10 18.98 9.14
C SER A 277 0.60 18.35 7.84
N PHE A 278 1.65 18.89 7.24
CA PHE A 278 2.23 18.31 6.03
C PHE A 278 2.79 16.91 6.27
N TRP A 279 3.73 16.74 7.20
CA TRP A 279 4.42 15.46 7.43
C TRP A 279 3.50 14.36 7.98
N ARG A 280 2.41 14.72 8.66
CA ARG A 280 1.42 13.75 9.17
C ARG A 280 0.25 13.53 8.23
N SER A 281 0.01 14.41 7.26
CA SER A 281 -1.10 14.27 6.33
C SER A 281 -1.02 12.96 5.54
N PRO A 282 -2.14 12.24 5.37
CA PRO A 282 -2.20 11.10 4.47
C PRO A 282 -2.25 11.50 3.00
N GLU A 283 -2.53 12.78 2.71
CA GLU A 283 -2.70 13.31 1.35
C GLU A 283 -1.45 14.06 0.85
N PHE A 284 -1.03 15.16 1.49
CA PHE A 284 -0.01 16.04 0.93
C PHE A 284 1.40 15.42 0.90
N PHE A 285 1.84 14.76 1.98
CA PHE A 285 3.19 14.18 2.02
C PHE A 285 3.39 13.06 0.97
N PRO A 286 2.50 12.05 0.84
CA PRO A 286 2.65 11.02 -0.19
C PRO A 286 2.63 11.56 -1.61
N ILE A 287 1.83 12.60 -1.88
CA ILE A 287 1.80 13.27 -3.18
C ILE A 287 3.17 13.90 -3.50
N TRP A 288 3.72 14.69 -2.58
CA TRP A 288 5.05 15.29 -2.72
C TRP A 288 6.16 14.23 -2.86
N ALA A 289 6.11 13.16 -2.07
CA ALA A 289 7.08 12.08 -2.10
C ALA A 289 7.04 11.31 -3.43
N ARG A 290 5.84 11.04 -3.98
CA ARG A 290 5.68 10.36 -5.27
C ARG A 290 6.31 11.16 -6.41
N LEU A 291 6.05 12.47 -6.48
CA LEU A 291 6.65 13.33 -7.49
C LEU A 291 8.17 13.41 -7.33
N THR A 292 8.68 13.42 -6.10
CA THR A 292 10.12 13.38 -5.84
C THR A 292 10.73 12.08 -6.36
N ILE A 293 10.11 10.92 -6.08
CA ILE A 293 10.56 9.62 -6.59
C ILE A 293 10.51 9.60 -8.12
N LEU A 294 9.44 10.09 -8.74
CA LEU A 294 9.35 10.20 -10.20
C LEU A 294 10.47 11.07 -10.78
N GLY A 295 10.76 12.22 -10.15
CA GLY A 295 11.89 13.06 -10.55
C GLY A 295 13.24 12.34 -10.45
N LEU A 296 13.46 11.55 -9.39
CA LEU A 296 14.68 10.74 -9.23
C LEU A 296 14.77 9.63 -10.29
N VAL A 297 13.66 8.96 -10.60
CA VAL A 297 13.60 7.94 -11.65
C VAL A 297 13.93 8.56 -13.00
N PHE A 298 13.32 9.71 -13.34
CA PHE A 298 13.63 10.41 -14.57
C PHE A 298 15.10 10.83 -14.66
N LEU A 299 15.69 11.28 -13.56
CA LEU A 299 17.11 11.66 -13.51
C LEU A 299 18.03 10.48 -13.85
N VAL A 300 17.70 9.27 -13.40
CA VAL A 300 18.52 8.06 -13.62
C VAL A 300 18.30 7.46 -15.02
N PHE A 301 17.07 7.42 -15.51
CA PHE A 301 16.71 6.69 -16.73
C PHE A 301 16.67 7.53 -18.01
N LEU A 302 16.60 8.87 -17.92
CA LEU A 302 16.57 9.72 -19.11
C LEU A 302 17.99 9.97 -19.64
N PRO A 303 18.28 9.60 -20.91
CA PRO A 303 19.60 9.82 -21.51
C PRO A 303 19.82 11.28 -21.94
N ASP A 304 18.76 12.06 -22.22
CA ASP A 304 18.87 13.46 -22.65
C ASP A 304 18.93 14.43 -21.46
N ALA A 305 20.03 15.17 -21.35
CA ALA A 305 20.32 16.11 -20.28
C ALA A 305 19.38 17.32 -20.27
N TRP A 306 19.03 17.89 -21.42
CA TRP A 306 18.17 19.08 -21.47
C TRP A 306 16.73 18.74 -21.08
N LEU A 307 16.24 17.61 -21.59
CA LEU A 307 14.93 17.08 -21.25
C LEU A 307 14.84 16.74 -19.75
N SER A 308 15.84 16.05 -19.21
CA SER A 308 15.91 15.71 -17.79
C SER A 308 15.88 16.96 -16.90
N LEU A 309 16.67 18.00 -17.24
CA LEU A 309 16.67 19.27 -16.53
C LEU A 309 15.28 19.91 -16.54
N GLY A 310 14.64 20.03 -17.71
CA GLY A 310 13.31 20.60 -17.84
C GLY A 310 12.26 19.87 -16.99
N ILE A 311 12.27 18.54 -17.03
CA ILE A 311 11.34 17.70 -16.26
C ILE A 311 11.56 17.88 -14.76
N ILE A 312 12.81 17.89 -14.28
CA ILE A 312 13.11 18.04 -12.85
C ILE A 312 12.62 19.40 -12.32
N LEU A 313 12.84 20.47 -13.08
CA LEU A 313 12.36 21.81 -12.75
C LEU A 313 10.83 21.88 -12.69
N VAL A 314 10.15 21.24 -13.66
CA VAL A 314 8.69 21.14 -13.68
C VAL A 314 8.17 20.33 -12.49
N VAL A 315 8.80 19.19 -12.17
CA VAL A 315 8.47 18.35 -11.02
C VAL A 315 8.63 19.12 -9.71
N GLN A 316 9.71 19.89 -9.57
CA GLN A 316 9.92 20.75 -8.39
C GLN A 316 8.83 21.85 -8.30
N TYR A 317 8.45 22.46 -9.42
CA TYR A 317 7.38 23.45 -9.42
C TYR A 317 6.03 22.83 -8.98
N PHE A 318 5.62 21.73 -9.61
CA PHE A 318 4.35 21.08 -9.31
C PHE A 318 4.28 20.52 -7.89
N SER A 319 5.38 19.95 -7.38
CA SER A 319 5.41 19.38 -6.02
C SER A 319 5.12 20.43 -4.95
N HIS A 320 5.58 21.68 -5.14
CA HIS A 320 5.35 22.77 -4.20
C HIS A 320 4.02 23.47 -4.42
N PHE A 321 3.58 23.61 -5.68
CA PHE A 321 2.26 24.15 -5.98
C PHE A 321 1.15 23.32 -5.33
N GLN A 322 1.31 22.00 -5.27
CA GLN A 322 0.37 21.08 -4.62
C GLN A 322 0.29 21.24 -3.09
N ILE A 323 1.25 21.92 -2.46
CA ILE A 323 1.23 22.25 -1.03
C ILE A 323 0.34 23.47 -0.76
N TRP A 324 0.00 24.26 -1.79
CA TRP A 324 -0.83 25.46 -1.67
C TRP A 324 -2.18 25.25 -0.94
N PRO A 325 -2.98 24.20 -1.21
CA PRO A 325 -4.27 23.99 -0.55
C PRO A 325 -4.13 23.82 0.97
N LEU A 326 -2.94 23.42 1.47
CA LEU A 326 -2.67 23.34 2.90
C LEU A 326 -2.75 24.71 3.59
N PHE A 327 -2.42 25.80 2.87
CA PHE A 327 -2.59 27.15 3.40
C PHE A 327 -4.06 27.39 3.75
N GLN A 328 -4.98 26.98 2.87
CA GLN A 328 -6.42 27.22 2.98
C GLN A 328 -7.12 26.25 3.93
N HIS A 329 -6.57 25.04 4.12
CA HIS A 329 -7.16 24.01 4.98
C HIS A 329 -7.45 24.49 6.41
N PHE A 330 -6.64 25.42 6.93
CA PHE A 330 -6.79 25.98 8.28
C PHE A 330 -7.62 27.27 8.34
N ASP A 331 -8.17 27.76 7.21
CA ASP A 331 -8.96 29.01 7.16
C ASP A 331 -10.24 28.96 8.00
N ARG A 332 -10.80 27.77 8.20
CA ARG A 332 -12.10 27.59 8.87
C ARG A 332 -12.00 26.95 10.24
N HIS A 333 -10.79 26.64 10.70
CA HIS A 333 -10.61 25.96 11.99
C HIS A 333 -10.83 26.96 13.15
N PRO A 334 -11.78 26.71 14.07
CA PRO A 334 -12.14 27.68 15.12
C PRO A 334 -10.94 28.16 15.96
N MET A 335 -10.04 27.24 16.34
CA MET A 335 -8.84 27.57 17.14
C MET A 335 -7.84 28.47 16.40
N VAL A 336 -7.88 28.53 15.07
CA VAL A 336 -7.02 29.41 14.26
C VAL A 336 -7.61 30.81 14.15
N LEU A 337 -8.94 30.91 14.17
CA LEU A 337 -9.67 32.19 14.15
C LEU A 337 -9.56 32.93 15.49
N THR A 338 -9.48 32.19 16.60
CA THR A 338 -9.36 32.77 17.96
C THR A 338 -7.92 33.00 18.41
N ALA A 339 -6.92 32.65 17.60
CA ALA A 339 -5.52 32.83 17.95
C ALA A 339 -5.12 34.32 17.89
N PRO A 340 -4.46 34.87 18.92
CA PRO A 340 -4.03 36.27 18.97
C PRO A 340 -2.74 36.49 18.16
N VAL A 341 -2.77 36.16 16.86
CA VAL A 341 -1.61 36.25 15.96
C VAL A 341 -2.00 36.96 14.68
N GLY A 342 -1.24 37.98 14.29
CA GLY A 342 -1.54 38.79 13.11
C GLY A 342 -1.54 38.00 11.80
N GLY A 343 -2.44 38.33 10.87
CA GLY A 343 -2.58 37.65 9.57
C GLY A 343 -1.30 37.64 8.72
N THR A 344 -0.39 38.60 8.93
CA THR A 344 0.92 38.69 8.29
C THR A 344 1.88 37.57 8.71
N ASP A 345 1.78 37.08 9.94
CA ASP A 345 2.66 36.03 10.47
C ASP A 345 2.32 34.65 9.93
N ARG A 346 1.08 34.46 9.47
CA ARG A 346 0.63 33.25 8.80
C ARG A 346 1.31 33.05 7.44
N GLY A 347 1.33 34.11 6.63
CA GLY A 347 2.00 34.08 5.32
C GLY A 347 3.50 33.84 5.45
N ARG A 348 4.15 34.52 6.41
CA ARG A 348 5.57 34.31 6.72
C ARG A 348 5.84 32.90 7.24
N GLY A 349 4.98 32.37 8.11
CA GLY A 349 5.06 31.00 8.62
C GLY A 349 4.92 29.96 7.52
N PHE A 350 4.00 30.17 6.58
CA PHE A 350 3.79 29.29 5.43
C PHE A 350 4.98 29.32 4.45
N LEU A 351 5.49 30.51 4.10
CA LEU A 351 6.66 30.64 3.22
C LEU A 351 7.91 29.96 3.82
N ARG A 352 8.14 30.14 5.13
CA ARG A 352 9.22 29.43 5.84
C ARG A 352 9.01 27.92 5.85
N PHE A 353 7.76 27.48 5.98
CA PHE A 353 7.44 26.06 5.94
C PHE A 353 7.72 25.47 4.55
N VAL A 354 7.24 26.08 3.47
CA VAL A 354 7.41 25.60 2.09
C VAL A 354 8.89 25.53 1.68
N ALA A 355 9.74 26.39 2.24
CA ALA A 355 11.18 26.31 2.02
C ALA A 355 11.79 24.98 2.53
N GLN A 356 11.28 24.40 3.61
CA GLN A 356 11.82 23.15 4.16
C GLN A 356 11.71 21.94 3.20
N PRO A 357 10.50 21.52 2.72
CA PRO A 357 10.40 20.42 1.76
C PRO A 357 11.12 20.75 0.45
N MET A 358 11.18 22.02 0.06
CA MET A 358 11.89 22.44 -1.16
C MET A 358 13.39 22.21 -1.09
N LEU A 359 14.00 22.55 0.06
CA LEU A 359 15.41 22.28 0.32
C LEU A 359 15.69 20.77 0.37
N ILE A 360 14.82 20.00 1.02
CA ILE A 360 14.96 18.53 1.09
C ILE A 360 14.89 17.91 -0.31
N GLN A 361 13.89 18.28 -1.12
CA GLN A 361 13.74 17.78 -2.48
C GLN A 361 14.94 18.18 -3.36
N GLY A 362 15.37 19.45 -3.25
CA GLY A 362 16.51 19.97 -4.01
C GLY A 362 17.81 19.25 -3.65
N MET A 363 18.08 19.03 -2.35
CA MET A 363 19.25 18.26 -1.90
C MET A 363 19.25 16.84 -2.47
N LEU A 364 18.10 16.15 -2.48
CA LEU A 364 18.01 14.81 -3.05
C LEU A 364 18.31 14.80 -4.55
N PHE A 365 17.76 15.74 -5.32
CA PHE A 365 18.06 15.85 -6.75
C PHE A 365 19.52 16.17 -7.02
N ILE A 366 20.14 17.05 -6.23
CA ILE A 366 21.57 17.37 -6.37
C ILE A 366 22.44 16.15 -6.08
N ILE A 367 22.18 15.43 -4.98
CA ILE A 367 22.95 14.23 -4.61
C ILE A 367 22.86 13.19 -5.72
N PHE A 368 21.66 12.92 -6.25
CA PHE A 368 21.48 11.96 -7.34
C PHE A 368 22.10 12.45 -8.65
N ALA A 369 22.03 13.75 -8.96
CA ALA A 369 22.69 14.32 -10.14
C ALA A 369 24.20 14.11 -10.10
N PHE A 370 24.86 14.26 -8.94
CA PHE A 370 26.29 14.00 -8.82
C PHE A 370 26.67 12.53 -8.95
N ILE A 371 25.77 11.61 -8.60
CA ILE A 371 26.03 10.17 -8.66
C ILE A 371 25.84 9.61 -10.07
N PHE A 372 24.78 10.05 -10.76
CA PHE A 372 24.33 9.42 -12.02
C PHE A 372 24.60 10.25 -13.27
N GLN A 373 24.90 11.55 -13.15
CA GLN A 373 25.01 12.47 -14.27
C GLN A 373 26.35 13.24 -14.26
N PRO A 374 26.77 13.83 -15.40
CA PRO A 374 28.00 14.62 -15.47
C PRO A 374 27.97 15.85 -14.53
N TRP A 375 29.12 16.23 -14.01
CA TRP A 375 29.25 17.38 -13.09
C TRP A 375 28.68 18.70 -13.64
N ARG A 376 28.75 18.92 -14.96
CA ARG A 376 28.16 20.10 -15.64
C ARG A 376 26.63 20.15 -15.49
N PHE A 377 25.97 19.00 -15.62
CA PHE A 377 24.52 18.89 -15.44
C PHE A 377 24.12 19.20 -14.00
N ALA A 378 24.87 18.68 -13.02
CA ALA A 378 24.62 18.96 -11.61
C ALA A 378 24.71 20.47 -11.29
N LEU A 379 25.70 21.18 -11.85
CA LEU A 379 25.81 22.64 -11.68
C LEU A 379 24.64 23.41 -12.30
N MET A 380 24.21 23.04 -13.51
CA MET A 380 23.05 23.65 -14.18
C MET A 380 21.76 23.39 -13.38
N LEU A 381 21.60 22.19 -12.83
CA LEU A 381 20.48 21.83 -11.99
C LEU A 381 20.47 22.66 -10.71
N VAL A 382 21.61 22.85 -10.04
CA VAL A 382 21.70 23.73 -8.86
C VAL A 382 21.21 25.14 -9.18
N LEU A 383 21.68 25.74 -10.29
CA LEU A 383 21.23 27.06 -10.72
C LEU A 383 19.72 27.09 -10.97
N GLY A 384 19.18 26.09 -11.67
CA GLY A 384 17.74 25.98 -11.93
C GLY A 384 16.91 25.85 -10.64
N LEU A 385 17.33 25.00 -9.70
CA LEU A 385 16.66 24.82 -8.42
C LEU A 385 16.67 26.10 -7.57
N VAL A 386 17.78 26.85 -7.59
CA VAL A 386 17.92 28.13 -6.87
C VAL A 386 17.04 29.21 -7.51
N LEU A 387 16.96 29.28 -8.85
CA LEU A 387 16.08 30.22 -9.54
C LEU A 387 14.60 29.94 -9.25
N ILE A 388 14.17 28.69 -9.40
CA ILE A 388 12.77 28.32 -9.15
C ILE A 388 12.43 28.46 -7.67
N GLY A 389 13.28 27.94 -6.81
CA GLY A 389 13.04 27.91 -5.37
C GLY A 389 13.23 29.25 -4.68
N GLY A 390 14.25 30.02 -5.06
CA GLY A 390 14.59 31.30 -4.44
C GLY A 390 13.78 32.49 -4.94
N LEU A 391 13.44 32.52 -6.23
CA LEU A 391 12.77 33.67 -6.86
C LEU A 391 11.32 33.36 -7.23
N ILE A 392 11.08 32.33 -8.05
CA ILE A 392 9.77 32.16 -8.71
C ILE A 392 8.68 31.72 -7.71
N LEU A 393 8.93 30.65 -6.94
CA LEU A 393 7.93 30.12 -6.02
C LEU A 393 7.58 31.10 -4.88
N PRO A 394 8.54 31.75 -4.19
CA PRO A 394 8.22 32.73 -3.14
C PRO A 394 7.41 33.92 -3.66
N LEU A 395 7.69 34.41 -4.87
CA LEU A 395 6.93 35.51 -5.49
C LEU A 395 5.48 35.09 -5.79
N ILE A 396 5.29 33.90 -6.37
CA ILE A 396 3.94 33.36 -6.67
C ILE A 396 3.16 33.16 -5.37
N PHE A 397 3.79 32.57 -4.35
CA PHE A 397 3.14 32.36 -3.06
C PHE A 397 2.81 33.67 -2.37
N LYS A 398 3.72 34.67 -2.38
CA LYS A 398 3.45 36.00 -1.82
C LYS A 398 2.23 36.65 -2.47
N LYS A 399 2.18 36.69 -3.81
CA LYS A 399 1.03 37.22 -4.56
C LYS A 399 -0.28 36.47 -4.24
N LYS A 400 -0.23 35.13 -4.16
CA LYS A 400 -1.41 34.33 -3.82
C LYS A 400 -1.87 34.54 -2.38
N ILE A 401 -0.94 34.71 -1.43
CA ILE A 401 -1.25 35.00 -0.02
C ILE A 401 -1.90 36.39 0.10
N GLU A 402 -1.37 37.40 -0.58
CA GLU A 402 -1.96 38.74 -0.62
C GLU A 402 -3.40 38.70 -1.17
N LYS A 403 -3.62 37.98 -2.28
CA LYS A 403 -4.96 37.76 -2.84
C LYS A 403 -5.89 37.01 -1.88
N ALA A 404 -5.40 35.97 -1.20
CA ALA A 404 -6.19 35.18 -0.25
C ALA A 404 -6.59 36.01 0.99
N ASN A 405 -5.68 36.84 1.50
CA ASN A 405 -5.96 37.73 2.63
C ASN A 405 -6.96 38.83 2.25
N SER A 406 -6.88 39.39 1.04
CA SER A 406 -7.82 40.43 0.57
C SER A 406 -9.29 39.96 0.50
N LYS A 407 -9.52 38.67 0.20
CA LYS A 407 -10.86 38.07 0.11
C LYS A 407 -11.51 37.75 1.46
N ARG A 408 -10.81 37.97 2.58
CA ARG A 408 -11.24 37.60 3.93
C ARG A 408 -11.69 38.81 4.76
N PHE A 409 -11.38 40.02 4.29
CA PHE A 409 -11.79 41.31 4.88
C PHE A 409 -13.01 41.93 4.17
N PHE A 410 -13.58 41.21 3.21
CA PHE A 410 -14.95 41.34 2.72
C PHE A 410 -15.66 40.03 3.07
#